data_AF-A0A4Q5QPZ5-F1
#
_entry.id   AF-A0A4Q5QPZ5-F1
#
_cell.length_a   1.000
_cell.length_b   1.000
_cell.length_c   1.000
_cell.angle_alpha   90.00
_cell.angle_beta   90.00
_cell.angle_gamma   90.00
#
_symmetry.space_group_name_H-M   'P 1'
#
loop_
_entity.id
_entity.type
_entity.pdbx_description
1 polymer ?
#
loop_
_entity_poly.entity_id
_entity_poly.type
_entity_poly.pdbx_seq_one_letter_code
_entity_poly.pdbx_strand_id
1 'polypeptide(L)'
;LGVPIKTGVPNLGGSIITAGGLAFIGATTDQYLRAFDLRTGRVVWKARLPAGAQATPMTYRGRDGRQYVVISAGGHGALGTRYGDYTMAFALPRT
;
A
#
# COMPACT_ATOMS: atom_id res chain seq x y z
N LEU A 1 5.26 -3.07 -24.99
CA LEU A 1 5.55 -2.07 -26.03
C LEU A 1 7.01 -1.65 -25.90
N GLY A 2 7.87 -2.10 -26.81
CA GLY A 2 9.34 -1.95 -26.75
C GLY A 2 9.88 -0.54 -27.00
N VAL A 3 9.27 0.47 -26.38
CA VAL A 3 9.81 1.83 -26.35
C VAL A 3 10.77 1.91 -25.15
N PRO A 4 12.02 2.38 -25.31
CA PRO A 4 13.00 2.48 -24.22
C PRO A 4 12.70 3.66 -23.28
N ILE A 5 11.46 3.74 -22.79
CA ILE A 5 11.06 4.65 -21.73
C ILE A 5 11.25 3.89 -20.42
N LYS A 6 11.98 4.49 -19.47
CA LYS A 6 12.04 4.01 -18.08
C LYS A 6 10.64 4.12 -17.47
N THR A 7 9.84 3.09 -17.66
CA THR A 7 8.51 2.96 -17.09
C THR A 7 8.60 2.28 -15.73
N GLY A 8 7.62 2.58 -14.87
CA GLY A 8 7.49 1.88 -13.59
C GLY A 8 7.03 0.43 -13.77
N VAL A 9 6.65 -0.20 -12.67
CA VAL A 9 6.07 -1.55 -12.69
C VAL A 9 4.56 -1.46 -12.97
N PRO A 10 3.95 -2.46 -13.63
CA PRO A 10 2.49 -2.56 -13.73
C PRO A 10 1.85 -2.47 -12.34
N ASN A 11 0.88 -1.58 -12.20
CA ASN A 11 0.26 -1.25 -10.92
C ASN A 11 -1.21 -1.69 -10.96
N LEU A 12 -1.63 -2.47 -9.96
CA LEU A 12 -3.01 -2.97 -9.86
C LEU A 12 -3.48 -2.85 -8.41
N GLY A 13 -4.55 -2.10 -8.20
CA GLY A 13 -5.06 -1.70 -6.88
C GLY A 13 -5.11 -0.18 -6.74
N GLY A 14 -6.07 0.31 -5.96
CA GLY A 14 -6.22 1.74 -5.72
C GLY A 14 -5.26 2.28 -4.66
N SER A 15 -5.16 3.60 -4.61
CA SER A 15 -4.62 4.33 -3.46
C SER A 15 -5.76 4.90 -2.62
N ILE A 16 -5.45 5.23 -1.37
CA ILE A 16 -6.27 6.14 -0.57
C ILE A 16 -5.46 7.38 -0.21
N ILE A 17 -6.14 8.51 -0.05
CA ILE A 17 -5.56 9.77 0.38
C ILE A 17 -6.16 10.14 1.74
N THR A 18 -5.32 10.66 2.63
CA THR A 18 -5.74 11.16 3.94
C THR A 18 -5.60 12.68 4.01
N ALA A 19 -6.40 13.32 4.86
CA ALA A 19 -6.30 14.76 5.12
C ALA A 19 -4.92 15.20 5.67
N GLY A 20 -4.13 14.25 6.21
CA GLY A 20 -2.75 14.48 6.64
C GLY A 20 -1.73 14.63 5.50
N GLY A 21 -2.16 14.64 4.24
CA GLY A 21 -1.27 14.86 3.09
C GLY A 21 -0.50 13.62 2.64
N LEU A 22 -0.99 12.42 2.98
CA LEU A 22 -0.38 11.14 2.62
C LEU A 22 -1.27 10.32 1.68
N ALA A 23 -0.66 9.75 0.64
CA ALA A 23 -1.24 8.69 -0.18
C ALA A 23 -0.70 7.32 0.23
N PHE A 24 -1.59 6.38 0.53
CA PHE A 24 -1.23 4.98 0.81
C PHE A 24 -1.55 4.09 -0.39
N ILE A 25 -0.60 3.25 -0.80
CA ILE A 25 -0.76 2.35 -1.96
C ILE A 25 0.05 1.06 -1.81
N GLY A 26 -0.57 -0.09 -2.14
CA GLY A 26 0.01 -1.44 -2.07
C GLY A 26 -0.01 -2.19 -3.40
N ALA A 27 0.09 -1.46 -4.51
CA ALA A 27 -0.33 -1.95 -5.83
C ALA A 27 0.81 -2.43 -6.73
N THR A 28 2.06 -2.36 -6.25
CA THR A 28 3.25 -2.88 -6.94
C THR A 28 3.46 -4.37 -6.64
N THR A 29 4.32 -5.03 -7.43
CA THR A 29 4.60 -6.47 -7.33
C THR A 29 5.65 -6.86 -6.29
N ASP A 30 6.21 -5.88 -5.57
CA ASP A 30 7.31 -6.06 -4.62
C ASP A 30 6.86 -6.20 -3.15
N GLN A 31 5.56 -6.42 -2.93
CA GLN A 31 4.96 -6.72 -1.63
C GLN A 31 5.16 -5.61 -0.60
N TYR A 32 4.99 -4.35 -0.98
CA TYR A 32 5.04 -3.23 -0.03
C TYR A 32 3.73 -2.47 -0.01
N LEU A 33 3.28 -2.12 1.19
CA LEU A 33 2.45 -0.94 1.39
C LEU A 33 3.36 0.27 1.56
N ARG A 34 3.10 1.35 0.83
CA ARG A 34 3.87 2.59 0.89
C ARG A 34 2.98 3.76 1.26
N ALA A 35 3.55 4.72 1.99
CA ALA A 35 2.99 6.05 2.18
C ALA A 35 3.86 7.06 1.42
N PHE A 36 3.22 7.84 0.56
CA PHE A 36 3.84 8.92 -0.20
C PHE A 36 3.35 10.27 0.35
N ASP A 37 4.27 11.22 0.50
CA ASP A 37 3.92 12.61 0.69
C ASP A 37 3.34 13.18 -0.61
N LEU A 38 2.14 13.77 -0.54
CA LEU A 38 1.41 14.23 -1.73
C LEU A 38 2.05 15.43 -2.44
N ARG A 39 2.82 16.25 -1.72
CA ARG A 39 3.43 17.46 -2.30
C ARG A 39 4.70 17.14 -3.05
N THR A 40 5.49 16.20 -2.52
CA THR A 40 6.84 15.89 -3.00
C THR A 40 6.92 14.57 -3.76
N GLY A 41 5.92 13.70 -3.62
CA GLY A 41 5.94 12.35 -4.18
C GLY A 41 6.98 11.42 -3.52
N ARG A 42 7.58 11.81 -2.39
CA ARG A 42 8.58 11.00 -1.70
C ARG A 42 7.92 9.92 -0.87
N VAL A 43 8.48 8.71 -0.88
CA VAL A 43 8.09 7.66 0.07
C VAL A 43 8.58 8.08 1.46
N VAL A 44 7.64 8.32 2.37
CA VAL A 44 7.94 8.69 3.77
C VAL A 44 7.85 7.50 4.72
N TRP A 45 7.13 6.45 4.31
CA TRP A 45 7.04 5.20 5.06
C TRP A 45 6.75 4.02 4.13
N LYS A 46 7.20 2.83 4.50
CA LYS A 46 6.83 1.57 3.84
C LYS A 46 6.85 0.40 4.82
N ALA A 47 6.01 -0.59 4.58
CA ALA A 47 6.05 -1.88 5.26
C ALA A 47 6.06 -3.02 4.23
N ARG A 48 6.98 -3.98 4.43
CA ARG A 48 6.98 -5.22 3.65
C ARG A 48 5.82 -6.08 4.12
N LEU A 49 5.07 -6.60 3.16
CA LEU A 49 3.94 -7.49 3.35
C LEU A 49 4.38 -8.94 3.09
N PRO A 50 3.76 -9.92 3.75
CA PRO A 50 4.08 -11.34 3.56
C PRO A 50 3.67 -11.88 2.17
N ALA A 51 2.73 -11.21 1.49
CA ALA A 51 2.20 -11.57 0.18
C ALA A 51 1.97 -10.32 -0.69
N GLY A 52 1.61 -10.52 -1.96
CA GLY A 52 1.17 -9.41 -2.80
C GLY A 52 -0.13 -8.80 -2.26
N ALA A 53 -0.22 -7.47 -2.18
CA ALA A 53 -1.48 -6.83 -1.82
C ALA A 53 -2.36 -6.64 -3.04
N GLN A 54 -1.97 -5.75 -3.95
CA GLN A 54 -2.75 -5.41 -5.14
C GLN A 54 -4.23 -5.07 -4.83
N ALA A 55 -4.49 -4.64 -3.60
CA ALA A 55 -5.78 -4.25 -3.07
C ALA A 55 -5.75 -2.76 -2.73
N THR A 56 -6.91 -2.11 -2.77
CA THR A 56 -7.05 -0.73 -2.29
C THR A 56 -6.99 -0.74 -0.76
N PRO A 57 -6.04 -0.02 -0.12
CA PRO A 57 -6.04 0.11 1.33
C PRO A 57 -7.31 0.82 1.83
N MET A 58 -7.61 0.70 3.12
CA MET A 58 -8.63 1.51 3.77
C MET A 58 -8.10 2.14 5.05
N THR A 59 -8.80 3.15 5.58
CA THR A 59 -8.48 3.72 6.89
C THR A 59 -9.74 3.95 7.71
N TYR A 60 -9.62 3.81 9.03
CA TYR A 60 -10.70 4.07 9.98
C TYR A 60 -10.14 4.52 11.33
N ARG A 61 -11.01 5.07 12.19
CA ARG A 61 -10.68 5.39 13.58
C ARG A 61 -11.15 4.26 14.50
N GLY A 62 -10.23 3.66 15.25
CA GLY A 62 -10.54 2.62 16.22
C GLY A 62 -11.23 3.17 17.48
N ARG A 63 -11.79 2.26 18.27
CA ARG A 63 -12.41 2.59 19.57
C ARG A 63 -11.43 3.20 20.57
N ASP A 64 -10.14 2.91 20.41
CA ASP A 64 -9.05 3.49 21.18
C ASP A 64 -8.63 4.89 20.68
N GLY A 65 -9.38 5.47 19.74
CA GLY A 65 -9.16 6.80 19.21
C GLY A 65 -8.07 6.90 18.14
N ARG A 66 -7.31 5.83 17.89
CA ARG A 66 -6.21 5.81 16.91
C ARG A 66 -6.73 5.63 15.48
N GLN A 67 -6.05 6.24 14.52
CA GLN A 67 -6.29 5.98 13.10
C GLN A 67 -5.49 4.77 12.65
N TYR A 68 -6.16 3.84 11.96
CA TYR A 68 -5.57 2.64 11.40
C TYR A 68 -5.59 2.70 9.88
N VAL A 69 -4.52 2.25 9.24
CA VAL A 69 -4.47 1.94 7.81
C VAL A 69 -4.43 0.43 7.65
N VAL A 70 -5.34 -0.12 6.84
CA VAL A 70 -5.52 -1.56 6.66
C VAL A 70 -5.33 -1.94 5.20
N ILE A 71 -4.70 -3.07 4.97
CA ILE A 71 -4.61 -3.68 3.64
C ILE A 71 -4.68 -5.20 3.72
N SER A 72 -5.33 -5.81 2.73
CA SER A 72 -5.31 -7.25 2.52
C SER A 72 -4.18 -7.62 1.55
N ALA A 73 -3.43 -8.67 1.91
CA ALA A 73 -2.36 -9.25 1.12
C ALA A 73 -2.69 -10.70 0.74
N GLY A 74 -3.41 -10.85 -0.38
CA GLY A 74 -3.87 -12.13 -0.93
C GLY A 74 -3.02 -12.68 -2.09
N GLY A 75 -2.27 -11.82 -2.76
CA GLY A 75 -1.58 -12.11 -4.02
C GLY A 75 -2.48 -11.93 -5.25
N HIS A 76 -1.86 -11.90 -6.43
CA HIS A 76 -2.54 -11.69 -7.69
C HIS A 76 -1.91 -12.52 -8.81
N GLY A 77 -2.66 -13.50 -9.33
CA GLY A 77 -2.15 -14.49 -10.28
C GLY A 77 -1.59 -13.89 -11.58
N ALA A 78 -2.30 -12.95 -12.20
CA ALA A 78 -1.84 -12.34 -13.45
C ALA A 78 -0.58 -11.47 -13.30
N LEU A 79 -0.23 -11.07 -12.07
CA LEU A 79 0.97 -10.31 -11.77
C LEU A 79 2.09 -11.17 -11.18
N GLY A 80 1.86 -12.48 -11.02
CA GLY A 80 2.84 -13.42 -10.47
C GLY A 80 3.27 -13.10 -9.04
N THR A 81 2.46 -12.38 -8.28
CA THR A 81 2.81 -12.01 -6.90
C THR A 81 2.55 -13.18 -5.95
N ARG A 82 3.35 -13.27 -4.89
CA ARG A 82 3.21 -14.32 -3.89
C ARG A 82 1.79 -14.31 -3.31
N TYR A 83 1.15 -15.48 -3.29
CA TYR A 83 -0.13 -15.70 -2.63
C TYR A 83 -0.02 -15.65 -1.11
N GLY A 84 -1.12 -15.27 -0.47
CA GLY A 84 -1.26 -15.28 0.98
C GLY A 84 -2.72 -15.09 1.39
N ASP A 85 -2.95 -15.00 2.69
CA ASP A 85 -4.26 -14.67 3.25
C ASP A 85 -4.04 -13.86 4.53
N TYR A 86 -3.64 -12.60 4.34
CA TYR A 86 -3.30 -11.71 5.45
C TYR A 86 -4.10 -10.43 5.37
N THR A 87 -4.66 -9.99 6.49
CA THR A 87 -5.14 -8.62 6.68
C THR A 87 -4.27 -7.94 7.73
N MET A 88 -3.61 -6.85 7.35
CA MET A 88 -2.67 -6.14 8.21
C MET A 88 -3.16 -4.74 8.51
N ALA A 89 -3.08 -4.32 9.78
CA ALA A 89 -3.41 -2.98 10.24
C ALA A 89 -2.15 -2.28 10.80
N PHE A 90 -1.96 -1.01 10.42
CA PHE A 90 -0.85 -0.17 10.84
C PHE A 90 -1.39 1.08 11.54
N ALA A 91 -0.74 1.47 12.64
CA ALA A 91 -1.03 2.70 13.36
C ALA A 91 0.26 3.20 14.03
N LEU A 92 0.34 4.52 14.28
CA LEU A 92 1.48 5.11 14.99
C LEU A 92 1.61 4.52 16.41
N PRO A 93 2.83 4.34 16.94
CA PRO A 93 3.05 3.90 18.32
C PRO A 93 2.29 4.78 19.33
N ARG A 94 1.95 4.22 20.48
CA ARG A 94 1.51 5.03 21.62
C ARG A 94 2.74 5.72 22.20
N THR A 95 2.64 7.03 22.38
CA THR A 95 3.55 7.83 23.20
C THR A 95 3.23 7.63 24.67
#